data_AF-A0A1J5IA07-F1
#
_entry.id   AF-A0A1J5IA07-F1
#
_cell.length_a   1.000
_cell.length_b   1.000
_cell.length_c   1.000
_cell.angle_alpha   90.00
_cell.angle_beta   90.00
_cell.angle_gamma   90.00
#
_symmetry.space_group_name_H-M   'P 1'
#
loop_
_entity.id
_entity.type
_entity.pdbx_description
1 polymer ?
#
loop_
_entity_poly.entity_id
_entity_poly.type
_entity_poly.pdbx_seq_one_letter_code
_entity_poly.pdbx_strand_id
1 'polypeptide(L)'
;NMLLPADYHEASLTKTVAVLPFGGPDGAATAAEFEAVLGGINIDNKQYFTLVDRSSIDKTISELKLAQSGLVDAGTAAKIGGMVGAQGIYAGVVTQAGWNDSPYKETRQDCVQREIKRDDKGRTYEGSCIRWRSRQVSCIKRVAGFSCSPKLIEVRTSRILYAQNLSGSADASGCEDGRPLPGGQELLQKAKEIAKAEFRKDVAPHYVTKEVSLMDDTAGMTSGEAKEKLKQGMEYAAKGRIDRACELWGESRILSPSAPSVLYDLGVCAESRGDFDVALKLYREADKQLGKPDDKITLALNRMTEAIRNRTKLQQQLKN
;
A
#
# COMPACT_ATOMS: atom_id res chain seq x y z
N ASN A 1 -10.07 5.37 7.08
CA ASN A 1 -9.61 5.09 5.70
C ASN A 1 -9.99 6.26 4.82
N MET A 2 -9.04 6.78 4.05
CA MET A 2 -9.28 7.86 3.09
C MET A 2 -9.09 7.29 1.68
N LEU A 3 -10.04 7.56 0.78
CA LEU A 3 -9.90 7.19 -0.62
C LEU A 3 -9.01 8.23 -1.31
N LEU A 4 -7.95 7.76 -1.98
CA LEU A 4 -7.10 8.59 -2.82
C LEU A 4 -7.35 8.27 -4.29
N PRO A 5 -7.23 9.26 -5.20
CA PRO A 5 -7.34 9.02 -6.63
C PRO A 5 -6.20 8.12 -7.12
N ALA A 6 -6.38 7.55 -8.30
CA ALA A 6 -5.29 6.92 -9.03
C ALA A 6 -4.18 7.93 -9.34
N ASP A 7 -2.91 7.50 -9.30
CA ASP A 7 -1.78 8.37 -9.62
C ASP A 7 -1.82 8.80 -11.10
N TYR A 8 -2.27 7.90 -11.99
CA TYR A 8 -2.50 8.17 -13.42
C TYR A 8 -3.98 8.39 -13.68
N HIS A 9 -4.37 9.67 -13.65
CA HIS A 9 -5.75 10.07 -13.78
C HIS A 9 -6.42 9.58 -15.07
N GLU A 10 -5.84 9.83 -16.25
CA GLU A 10 -6.45 9.41 -17.52
C GLU A 10 -6.57 7.89 -17.66
N ALA A 11 -5.59 7.14 -17.14
CA ALA A 11 -5.64 5.68 -17.15
C ALA A 11 -6.85 5.14 -16.38
N SER A 12 -7.11 5.70 -15.20
CA SER A 12 -8.24 5.31 -14.36
C SER A 12 -9.63 5.64 -14.93
N LEU A 13 -9.71 6.57 -15.90
CA LEU A 13 -10.96 6.89 -16.60
C LEU A 13 -11.30 5.87 -17.70
N THR A 14 -10.34 5.04 -18.11
CA THR A 14 -10.54 4.05 -19.17
C THR A 14 -11.16 2.78 -18.57
N LYS A 15 -12.49 2.69 -18.58
CA LYS A 15 -13.24 1.69 -17.79
C LYS A 15 -13.28 0.30 -18.40
N THR A 16 -13.37 0.20 -19.72
CA THR A 16 -13.38 -1.11 -20.39
C THR A 16 -11.99 -1.41 -20.92
N VAL A 17 -11.31 -2.39 -20.32
CA VAL A 17 -9.90 -2.68 -20.63
C VAL A 17 -9.68 -4.13 -21.00
N ALA A 18 -8.71 -4.35 -21.88
CA ALA A 18 -8.17 -5.66 -22.21
C ALA A 18 -6.70 -5.72 -21.77
N VAL A 19 -6.20 -6.91 -21.42
CA VAL A 19 -4.79 -7.13 -21.10
C VAL A 19 -4.22 -8.11 -22.12
N LEU A 20 -3.24 -7.68 -22.91
CA LEU A 20 -2.54 -8.57 -23.82
C LEU A 20 -1.50 -9.40 -23.06
N PRO A 21 -1.15 -10.60 -23.56
CA PRO A 21 -0.01 -11.34 -23.04
C PRO A 21 1.25 -10.48 -23.06
N PHE A 22 1.92 -10.32 -21.91
CA PHE A 22 3.17 -9.57 -21.86
C PHE A 22 4.28 -10.37 -22.57
N GLY A 23 5.20 -9.65 -23.19
CA GLY A 23 6.44 -10.25 -23.67
C GLY A 23 7.42 -10.55 -22.53
N GLY A 24 8.47 -11.31 -22.81
CA GLY A 24 9.54 -11.60 -21.86
C GLY A 24 9.26 -12.80 -20.94
N PRO A 25 10.18 -13.09 -19.99
CA PRO A 25 10.02 -14.19 -19.05
C PRO A 25 8.73 -14.06 -18.24
N ASP A 26 7.94 -15.14 -18.18
CA ASP A 26 6.73 -15.21 -17.38
C ASP A 26 5.64 -14.18 -17.74
N GLY A 27 5.67 -13.64 -18.96
CA GLY A 27 4.77 -12.57 -19.39
C GLY A 27 3.29 -12.95 -19.44
N ALA A 28 2.94 -14.18 -19.85
CA ALA A 28 1.55 -14.63 -19.86
C ALA A 28 0.94 -14.78 -18.45
N ALA A 29 1.74 -15.22 -17.47
CA ALA A 29 1.31 -15.28 -16.07
C ALA A 29 1.20 -13.87 -15.49
N THR A 30 2.16 -13.00 -15.77
CA THR A 30 2.13 -11.59 -15.35
C THR A 30 0.88 -10.87 -15.87
N ALA A 31 0.52 -11.08 -17.14
CA ALA A 31 -0.72 -10.55 -17.72
C ALA A 31 -1.96 -11.02 -16.94
N ALA A 32 -2.05 -12.32 -16.63
CA ALA A 32 -3.15 -12.88 -15.83
C ALA A 32 -3.20 -12.31 -14.41
N GLU A 33 -2.04 -12.07 -13.79
CA GLU A 33 -1.98 -11.43 -12.48
C GLU A 33 -2.44 -9.97 -12.54
N PHE A 34 -2.17 -9.25 -13.62
CA PHE A 34 -2.64 -7.87 -13.82
C PHE A 34 -4.15 -7.84 -14.09
N GLU A 35 -4.68 -8.78 -14.89
CA GLU A 35 -6.13 -8.99 -15.03
C GLU A 35 -6.78 -9.24 -13.67
N ALA A 36 -6.19 -10.10 -12.83
CA ALA A 36 -6.71 -10.37 -11.49
C ALA A 36 -6.70 -9.13 -10.59
N VAL A 37 -5.66 -8.29 -10.67
CA VAL A 37 -5.63 -7.01 -9.97
C VAL A 37 -6.75 -6.11 -10.46
N LEU A 38 -6.87 -5.89 -11.77
CA LEU A 38 -7.87 -4.99 -12.35
C LEU A 38 -9.31 -5.45 -12.06
N GLY A 39 -9.57 -6.75 -12.21
CA GLY A 39 -10.87 -7.37 -11.97
C GLY A 39 -11.25 -7.41 -10.48
N GLY A 40 -10.25 -7.43 -9.59
CA GLY A 40 -10.45 -7.37 -8.14
C GLY A 40 -10.75 -5.98 -7.59
N ILE A 41 -10.65 -4.91 -8.39
CA ILE A 41 -10.90 -3.56 -7.92
C ILE A 41 -12.40 -3.30 -7.86
N ASN A 42 -12.93 -3.28 -6.63
CA ASN A 42 -14.28 -2.84 -6.32
C ASN A 42 -14.24 -1.55 -5.50
N ILE A 43 -15.06 -0.57 -5.87
CA ILE A 43 -15.29 0.66 -5.12
C ILE A 43 -16.79 0.81 -4.92
N ASP A 44 -17.23 1.02 -3.67
CA ASP A 44 -18.64 1.11 -3.29
C ASP A 44 -19.49 -0.07 -3.81
N ASN A 45 -18.96 -1.29 -3.66
CA ASN A 45 -19.55 -2.55 -4.16
C ASN A 45 -19.80 -2.60 -5.68
N LYS A 46 -19.11 -1.76 -6.47
CA LYS A 46 -19.15 -1.80 -7.93
C LYS A 46 -17.77 -2.11 -8.48
N GLN A 47 -17.73 -2.96 -9.49
CA GLN A 47 -16.51 -3.24 -10.23
C GLN A 47 -16.02 -1.97 -10.93
N TYR A 48 -14.76 -1.62 -10.72
CA TYR A 48 -14.20 -0.37 -11.24
C TYR A 48 -13.83 -0.44 -12.72
N PHE A 49 -13.33 -1.60 -13.16
CA PHE A 49 -13.01 -1.87 -14.56
C PHE A 49 -13.89 -2.99 -15.11
N THR A 50 -14.36 -2.85 -16.34
CA THR A 50 -14.92 -3.95 -17.13
C THR A 50 -13.80 -4.61 -17.90
N LEU A 51 -13.51 -5.87 -17.62
CA LEU A 51 -12.49 -6.63 -18.34
C LEU A 51 -13.10 -7.27 -19.58
N VAL A 52 -12.41 -7.12 -20.70
CA VAL A 52 -12.71 -7.86 -21.92
C VAL A 52 -12.29 -9.32 -21.74
N ASP A 53 -13.11 -10.23 -22.25
CA ASP A 53 -12.86 -11.66 -22.14
C ASP A 53 -11.60 -12.09 -22.89
N ARG A 54 -10.76 -12.88 -22.20
CA ARG A 54 -9.47 -13.35 -22.72
C ARG A 54 -9.60 -14.25 -23.94
N SER A 55 -10.64 -15.07 -24.03
CA SER A 55 -10.83 -15.95 -25.19
C SER A 55 -11.09 -15.15 -26.47
N SER A 56 -11.77 -14.00 -26.35
CA SER A 56 -11.99 -13.07 -27.46
C SER A 56 -10.69 -12.42 -27.93
N ILE A 57 -9.80 -12.09 -26.99
CA ILE A 57 -8.45 -11.56 -27.28
C ILE A 57 -7.61 -12.63 -27.99
N ASP A 58 -7.53 -13.84 -27.42
CA ASP A 58 -6.70 -14.93 -27.95
C ASP A 58 -7.16 -15.36 -29.36
N LYS A 59 -8.48 -15.39 -29.60
CA LYS A 59 -9.05 -15.63 -30.92
C LYS A 59 -8.63 -14.55 -31.92
N THR A 60 -8.74 -13.28 -31.54
CA THR A 60 -8.35 -12.15 -32.40
C THR A 60 -6.86 -12.17 -32.74
N ILE A 61 -5.99 -12.46 -31.76
CA ILE A 61 -4.54 -12.58 -31.98
C ILE A 61 -4.24 -13.72 -32.97
N SER A 62 -4.90 -14.87 -32.80
CA SER A 62 -4.73 -16.04 -33.64
C SER A 62 -5.17 -15.79 -35.09
N GLU A 63 -6.30 -15.12 -35.28
CA GLU A 63 -6.84 -14.75 -36.60
C GLU A 63 -5.91 -13.78 -37.35
N LEU A 64 -5.32 -12.82 -36.63
CA LEU A 64 -4.38 -11.85 -37.20
C LEU A 64 -2.96 -12.42 -37.40
N LYS A 65 -2.70 -13.66 -36.95
CA LYS A 65 -1.40 -14.35 -37.03
C LYS A 65 -0.24 -13.49 -36.50
N LEU A 66 -0.48 -12.77 -35.41
CA LEU A 66 0.50 -11.83 -34.86
C LEU A 66 1.54 -12.55 -33.99
N ALA A 67 2.80 -12.11 -34.13
CA ALA A 67 3.86 -12.48 -33.21
C ALA A 67 3.81 -11.60 -31.94
N GLN A 68 4.41 -12.09 -30.84
CA GLN A 68 4.45 -11.35 -29.57
C GLN A 68 5.04 -9.94 -29.69
N SER A 69 6.05 -9.73 -30.53
CA SER A 69 6.64 -8.40 -30.76
C SER A 69 5.65 -7.41 -31.37
N GLY A 70 4.68 -7.89 -32.15
CA GLY A 70 3.61 -7.06 -32.71
C GLY A 70 2.56 -6.64 -31.67
N LEU A 71 2.42 -7.38 -30.56
CA LEU A 71 1.47 -7.04 -29.50
C LEU A 71 1.93 -5.87 -28.60
N VAL A 72 3.23 -5.53 -28.68
CA VAL A 72 3.83 -4.42 -27.92
C VAL A 72 3.71 -3.09 -28.67
N ASP A 73 3.47 -3.12 -29.99
CA ASP A 73 3.24 -1.93 -30.81
C ASP A 73 1.88 -1.29 -30.48
N ALA A 74 1.89 0.03 -30.26
CA ALA A 74 0.69 0.75 -29.82
C ALA A 74 -0.44 0.72 -30.86
N GLY A 75 -0.12 0.83 -32.15
CA GLY A 75 -1.12 0.80 -33.21
C GLY A 75 -1.75 -0.58 -33.39
N THR A 76 -0.92 -1.62 -33.35
CA THR A 76 -1.38 -3.01 -33.42
C THR A 76 -2.22 -3.38 -32.21
N ALA A 77 -1.78 -3.03 -31.00
CA ALA A 77 -2.57 -3.21 -29.79
C ALA A 77 -3.92 -2.48 -29.93
N ALA A 78 -3.93 -1.18 -30.23
CA ALA A 78 -5.18 -0.41 -30.40
C ALA A 78 -6.15 -1.07 -31.39
N LYS A 79 -5.66 -1.60 -32.52
CA LYS A 79 -6.46 -2.34 -33.49
C LYS A 79 -7.13 -3.58 -32.87
N ILE A 80 -6.39 -4.38 -32.11
CA ILE A 80 -6.94 -5.55 -31.39
C ILE A 80 -8.03 -5.09 -30.41
N GLY A 81 -7.78 -4.00 -29.69
CA GLY A 81 -8.73 -3.43 -28.71
C GLY A 81 -10.05 -3.04 -29.35
N GLY A 82 -9.99 -2.42 -30.53
CA GLY A 82 -11.18 -2.08 -31.30
C GLY A 82 -11.99 -3.31 -31.71
N MET A 83 -11.32 -4.42 -32.04
CA MET A 83 -11.98 -5.68 -32.40
C MET A 83 -12.64 -6.38 -31.21
N VAL A 84 -12.06 -6.25 -30.01
CA VAL A 84 -12.57 -6.87 -28.78
C VAL A 84 -13.44 -5.95 -27.92
N GLY A 85 -13.73 -4.74 -28.40
CA GLY A 85 -14.59 -3.76 -27.71
C GLY A 85 -13.94 -3.08 -26.50
N ALA A 86 -12.62 -3.06 -26.40
CA ALA A 86 -11.90 -2.36 -25.33
C ALA A 86 -11.82 -0.85 -25.60
N GLN A 87 -11.85 -0.05 -24.52
CA GLN A 87 -11.51 1.38 -24.56
C GLN A 87 -10.00 1.59 -24.42
N GLY A 88 -9.34 0.72 -23.65
CA GLY A 88 -7.90 0.72 -23.47
C GLY A 88 -7.31 -0.67 -23.41
N ILE A 89 -6.04 -0.78 -23.73
CA ILE A 89 -5.30 -2.04 -23.69
C ILE A 89 -4.06 -1.91 -22.86
N TYR A 90 -3.91 -2.81 -21.89
CA TYR A 90 -2.64 -3.05 -21.24
C TYR A 90 -1.77 -3.99 -22.08
N ALA A 91 -0.55 -3.54 -22.36
CA ALA A 91 0.49 -4.35 -22.98
C ALA A 91 1.84 -4.03 -22.31
N GLY A 92 2.83 -4.90 -22.47
CA GLY A 92 4.13 -4.65 -21.88
C GLY A 92 5.09 -5.80 -22.03
N VAL A 93 6.23 -5.66 -21.35
CA VAL A 93 7.30 -6.66 -21.33
C VAL A 93 7.77 -6.84 -19.89
N VAL A 94 7.98 -8.09 -19.51
CA VAL A 94 8.70 -8.44 -18.27
C VAL A 94 10.18 -8.46 -18.61
N THR A 95 10.99 -7.71 -17.87
CA THR A 95 12.44 -7.62 -18.09
C THR A 95 13.20 -8.52 -17.12
N GLN A 96 12.64 -8.78 -15.94
CA GLN A 96 13.22 -9.66 -14.93
C GLN A 96 12.12 -10.42 -14.20
N ALA A 97 12.29 -11.74 -14.07
CA ALA A 97 11.46 -12.58 -13.20
C ALA A 97 12.30 -13.79 -12.77
N GLY A 98 12.85 -13.75 -11.56
CA GLY A 98 13.69 -14.84 -11.06
C GLY A 98 14.37 -14.50 -9.75
N TRP A 99 15.28 -15.38 -9.32
CA TRP A 99 16.05 -15.21 -8.10
C TRP A 99 17.49 -15.68 -8.29
N ASN A 100 18.37 -15.15 -7.44
CA ASN A 100 19.77 -15.55 -7.37
C ASN A 100 20.11 -15.98 -5.95
N ASP A 101 20.93 -17.03 -5.84
CA ASP A 101 21.45 -17.55 -4.58
C ASP A 101 22.92 -17.16 -4.45
N SER A 102 23.29 -16.60 -3.29
CA SER A 102 24.65 -16.23 -2.93
C SER A 102 25.08 -17.00 -1.69
N PRO A 103 26.02 -17.96 -1.79
CA PRO A 103 26.51 -18.70 -0.63
C PRO A 103 27.40 -17.82 0.23
N TYR A 104 27.33 -18.00 1.54
CA TYR A 104 28.21 -17.36 2.51
C TYR A 104 28.41 -18.27 3.74
N LYS A 105 29.32 -17.90 4.65
CA LYS A 105 29.60 -18.64 5.88
C LYS A 105 29.35 -17.79 7.11
N GLU A 106 28.78 -18.40 8.14
CA GLU A 106 28.67 -17.80 9.47
C GLU A 106 29.44 -18.63 10.50
N THR A 107 29.96 -17.96 11.52
CA THR A 107 30.62 -18.64 12.64
C THR A 107 29.59 -18.97 13.72
N ARG A 108 29.57 -20.22 14.18
CA ARG A 108 28.85 -20.66 15.38
C ARG A 108 29.84 -21.09 16.45
N GLN A 109 29.42 -20.98 17.71
CA GLN A 109 30.17 -21.52 18.83
C GLN A 109 29.40 -22.65 19.48
N ASP A 110 29.98 -23.85 19.45
CA ASP A 110 29.45 -24.98 20.18
C ASP A 110 30.19 -25.08 21.53
N CYS A 111 29.44 -25.30 22.60
CA CYS A 111 30.06 -25.68 23.86
C CYS A 111 30.54 -27.13 23.79
N VAL A 112 31.86 -27.34 23.88
CA VAL A 112 32.44 -28.69 23.83
C VAL A 112 32.85 -29.22 25.20
N GLN A 113 32.83 -28.37 26.23
CA GLN A 113 33.11 -28.77 27.61
C GLN A 113 32.40 -27.84 28.59
N ARG A 114 31.65 -28.41 29.53
CA ARG A 114 30.96 -27.70 30.61
C ARG A 114 31.65 -27.98 31.95
N GLU A 115 31.59 -27.00 32.84
CA GLU A 115 32.01 -27.16 34.23
C GLU A 115 31.10 -28.17 34.95
N ILE A 116 31.65 -29.04 35.79
CA ILE A 116 30.86 -29.94 36.64
C ILE A 116 30.86 -29.36 38.05
N LYS A 117 29.68 -28.93 38.53
CA LYS A 117 29.49 -28.42 39.89
C LYS A 117 28.82 -29.47 40.77
N ARG A 118 28.94 -29.32 42.09
CA ARG A 118 28.25 -30.16 43.07
C ARG A 118 27.34 -29.30 43.92
N ASP A 119 26.14 -29.81 44.23
CA ASP A 119 25.27 -29.20 45.22
C ASP A 119 25.64 -29.64 46.65
N ASP A 120 24.99 -29.03 47.65
CA ASP A 120 25.22 -29.30 49.07
C ASP A 120 24.88 -30.75 49.49
N LYS A 121 24.21 -31.51 48.62
CA LYS A 121 23.87 -32.93 48.80
C LYS A 121 24.83 -33.86 48.04
N GLY A 122 25.90 -33.32 47.47
CA GLY A 122 26.92 -34.06 46.72
C GLY A 122 26.52 -34.46 45.30
N ARG A 123 25.37 -33.99 44.79
CA ARG A 123 24.90 -34.32 43.43
C ARG A 123 25.58 -33.40 42.42
N THR A 124 26.05 -33.97 41.32
CA THR A 124 26.71 -33.22 40.25
C THR A 124 25.70 -32.63 39.27
N TYR A 125 25.94 -31.40 38.81
CA TYR A 125 25.18 -30.76 37.73
C TYR A 125 26.10 -29.96 36.80
N GLU A 126 25.66 -29.73 35.58
CA GLU A 126 26.42 -28.96 34.58
C GLU A 126 26.32 -27.46 34.86
N GLY A 127 27.47 -26.81 34.94
CA GLY A 127 27.63 -25.36 35.04
C GLY A 127 27.85 -24.69 33.68
N SER A 128 28.60 -23.58 33.71
CA SER A 128 28.91 -22.78 32.52
C SER A 128 29.78 -23.53 31.52
N CYS A 129 29.74 -23.11 30.25
CA CYS A 129 30.66 -23.62 29.25
C CYS A 129 32.08 -23.12 29.51
N ILE A 130 33.05 -24.04 29.62
CA ILE A 130 34.47 -23.73 29.87
C ILE A 130 35.33 -23.82 28.62
N ARG A 131 34.86 -24.50 27.56
CA ARG A 131 35.55 -24.55 26.28
C ARG A 131 34.56 -24.45 25.13
N TRP A 132 34.74 -23.41 24.32
CA TRP A 132 33.99 -23.17 23.10
C TRP A 132 34.80 -23.64 21.89
N ARG A 133 34.11 -24.26 20.93
CA ARG A 133 34.67 -24.58 19.62
C ARG A 133 33.93 -23.77 18.57
N SER A 134 34.67 -23.03 17.76
CA SER A 134 34.09 -22.35 16.60
C SER A 134 33.91 -23.34 15.45
N ARG A 135 32.71 -23.39 14.87
CA ARG A 135 32.43 -24.10 13.63
C ARG A 135 31.90 -23.13 12.58
N GLN A 136 32.27 -23.35 11.32
CA GLN A 136 31.74 -22.60 10.20
C GLN A 136 30.47 -23.30 9.71
N VAL A 137 29.44 -22.51 9.43
CA VAL A 137 28.14 -22.99 8.97
C VAL A 137 27.88 -22.40 7.61
N SER A 138 27.48 -23.27 6.68
CA SER A 138 27.14 -22.87 5.32
C SER A 138 25.75 -22.22 5.30
N CYS A 139 25.68 -21.04 4.69
CA CYS A 139 24.45 -20.27 4.57
C CYS A 139 24.25 -19.82 3.13
N ILE A 140 23.00 -19.56 2.77
CA ILE A 140 22.59 -19.06 1.46
C ILE A 140 21.76 -17.81 1.69
N LYS A 141 22.12 -16.72 1.00
CA LYS A 141 21.26 -15.56 0.82
C LYS A 141 20.60 -15.66 -0.55
N ARG A 142 19.27 -15.64 -0.59
CA ARG A 142 18.48 -15.66 -1.81
C ARG A 142 17.81 -14.32 -2.01
N VAL A 143 17.94 -13.76 -3.22
CA VAL A 143 17.31 -12.49 -3.61
C VAL A 143 16.47 -12.76 -4.85
N ALA A 144 15.15 -12.60 -4.73
CA ALA A 144 14.23 -12.61 -5.85
C ALA A 144 13.97 -11.18 -6.34
N GLY A 145 13.90 -11.03 -7.67
CA GLY A 145 13.63 -9.76 -8.33
C GLY A 145 12.60 -9.93 -9.44
N PHE A 146 11.71 -8.96 -9.53
CA PHE A 146 10.72 -8.85 -10.59
C PHE A 146 10.74 -7.43 -11.16
N SER A 147 10.70 -7.30 -12.49
CA SER A 147 10.55 -6.01 -13.16
C SER A 147 9.79 -6.16 -14.47
N CYS A 148 8.87 -5.23 -14.73
CA CYS A 148 8.10 -5.16 -15.97
C CYS A 148 7.79 -3.72 -16.36
N SER A 149 7.52 -3.51 -17.65
CA SER A 149 7.20 -2.21 -18.23
C SER A 149 5.80 -2.21 -18.84
N PRO A 150 4.73 -2.12 -18.02
CA PRO A 150 3.36 -2.05 -18.51
C PRO A 150 3.07 -0.69 -19.14
N LYS A 151 2.16 -0.70 -20.11
CA LYS A 151 1.60 0.49 -20.76
C LYS A 151 0.11 0.32 -20.97
N LEU A 152 -0.67 1.38 -20.78
CA LEU A 152 -2.06 1.48 -21.21
C LEU A 152 -2.13 2.30 -22.49
N ILE A 153 -2.71 1.73 -23.54
CA ILE A 153 -2.91 2.37 -24.83
C ILE A 153 -4.40 2.61 -25.02
N GLU A 154 -4.80 3.87 -25.28
CA GLU A 154 -6.17 4.21 -25.65
C GLU A 154 -6.47 3.71 -27.06
N VAL A 155 -7.53 2.92 -27.21
CA VAL A 155 -7.87 2.28 -28.49
C VAL A 155 -8.23 3.30 -29.57
N ARG A 156 -8.94 4.38 -29.21
CA ARG A 156 -9.45 5.35 -30.18
C ARG A 156 -8.35 6.15 -30.86
N THR A 157 -7.35 6.59 -30.10
CA THR A 157 -6.30 7.49 -30.59
C THR A 157 -4.92 6.83 -30.68
N SER A 158 -4.78 5.59 -30.20
CA SER A 158 -3.50 4.90 -30.04
C SER A 158 -2.50 5.64 -29.14
N ARG A 159 -2.96 6.59 -28.31
CA ARG A 159 -2.13 7.31 -27.35
C ARG A 159 -1.86 6.46 -26.12
N ILE A 160 -0.65 6.58 -25.58
CA ILE A 160 -0.28 5.94 -24.32
C ILE A 160 -0.78 6.82 -23.17
N LEU A 161 -1.69 6.27 -22.34
CA LEU A 161 -2.26 6.95 -21.16
C LEU A 161 -1.50 6.63 -19.87
N TYR A 162 -0.78 5.50 -19.87
CA TYR A 162 0.05 5.05 -18.75
C TYR A 162 1.25 4.29 -19.31
N ALA A 163 2.42 4.53 -18.74
CA ALA A 163 3.63 3.75 -18.99
C ALA A 163 4.54 3.92 -17.79
N GLN A 164 4.95 2.81 -17.16
CA GLN A 164 5.85 2.80 -16.01
C GLN A 164 6.81 1.61 -16.07
N ASN A 165 7.83 1.65 -15.22
CA ASN A 165 8.69 0.51 -14.93
C ASN A 165 8.42 0.07 -13.50
N LEU A 166 7.65 -0.99 -13.35
CA LEU A 166 7.30 -1.54 -12.05
C LEU A 166 8.36 -2.56 -11.64
N SER A 167 8.71 -2.56 -10.36
CA SER A 167 9.70 -3.48 -9.84
C SER A 167 9.42 -3.85 -8.39
N GLY A 168 9.92 -5.02 -7.99
CA GLY A 168 9.90 -5.46 -6.61
C GLY A 168 11.02 -6.44 -6.35
N SER A 169 11.40 -6.54 -5.07
CA SER A 169 12.40 -7.50 -4.61
C SER A 169 12.01 -8.06 -3.26
N ALA A 170 12.46 -9.28 -3.01
CA ALA A 170 12.34 -9.93 -1.71
C ALA A 170 13.57 -10.80 -1.48
N ASP A 171 14.12 -10.76 -0.28
CA ASP A 171 15.26 -11.59 0.09
C ASP A 171 15.02 -12.37 1.38
N ALA A 172 15.74 -13.48 1.49
CA ALA A 172 15.81 -14.26 2.71
C ALA A 172 17.18 -14.92 2.80
N SER A 173 17.63 -15.17 4.02
CA SER A 173 18.84 -15.94 4.30
C SER A 173 18.52 -17.14 5.17
N GLY A 174 19.23 -18.24 4.95
CA GLY A 174 19.06 -19.49 5.68
C GLY A 174 20.36 -20.27 5.73
N CYS A 175 20.64 -20.86 6.89
CA CYS A 175 21.81 -21.69 7.13
C CYS A 175 21.41 -23.16 7.27
N GLU A 176 22.35 -24.07 7.01
CA GLU A 176 22.14 -25.52 7.14
C GLU A 176 21.68 -25.97 8.54
N ASP A 177 22.01 -25.20 9.58
CA ASP A 177 21.64 -25.45 10.98
C ASP A 177 20.43 -24.63 11.44
N GLY A 178 19.78 -23.91 10.52
CA GLY A 178 18.68 -22.99 10.80
C GLY A 178 17.34 -23.48 10.29
N ARG A 179 16.38 -22.54 10.21
CA ARG A 179 15.08 -22.80 9.57
C ARG A 179 15.27 -22.96 8.05
N PRO A 180 14.43 -23.77 7.38
CA PRO A 180 14.46 -23.88 5.93
C PRO A 180 14.31 -22.50 5.26
N LEU A 181 15.17 -22.23 4.29
CA LEU A 181 15.11 -21.02 3.49
C LEU A 181 13.84 -21.05 2.61
N PRO A 182 13.04 -19.96 2.54
CA PRO A 182 11.90 -19.86 1.64
C PRO A 182 12.27 -20.18 0.19
N GLY A 183 11.36 -20.87 -0.51
CA GLY A 183 11.56 -21.21 -1.92
C GLY A 183 11.68 -19.98 -2.80
N GLY A 184 12.46 -20.06 -3.90
CA GLY A 184 12.64 -18.93 -4.81
C GLY A 184 11.34 -18.41 -5.42
N GLN A 185 10.39 -19.32 -5.73
CA GLN A 185 9.06 -18.94 -6.21
C GLN A 185 8.26 -18.13 -5.18
N GLU A 186 8.37 -18.46 -3.89
CA GLU A 186 7.68 -17.72 -2.82
C GLU A 186 8.21 -16.29 -2.74
N LEU A 187 9.54 -16.11 -2.78
CA LEU A 187 10.15 -14.78 -2.77
C LEU A 187 9.84 -14.02 -4.06
N LEU A 188 9.82 -14.70 -5.22
CA LEU A 188 9.42 -14.07 -6.48
C LEU A 188 7.96 -13.60 -6.44
N GLN A 189 7.05 -14.37 -5.83
CA GLN A 189 5.67 -13.93 -5.63
C GLN A 189 5.61 -12.69 -4.76
N LYS A 190 6.37 -12.63 -3.65
CA LYS A 190 6.47 -11.42 -2.81
C LYS A 190 6.97 -10.22 -3.59
N ALA A 191 7.99 -10.40 -4.44
CA ALA A 191 8.49 -9.35 -5.33
C ALA A 191 7.42 -8.87 -6.33
N LYS A 192 6.64 -9.79 -6.92
CA LYS A 192 5.51 -9.44 -7.78
C LYS A 192 4.39 -8.69 -7.04
N GLU A 193 4.07 -9.06 -5.81
CA GLU A 193 3.05 -8.36 -5.01
C GLU A 193 3.40 -6.88 -4.80
N ILE A 194 4.69 -6.54 -4.64
CA ILE A 194 5.15 -5.15 -4.55
C ILE A 194 4.82 -4.39 -5.84
N ALA A 195 5.20 -4.94 -7.00
CA ALA A 195 4.92 -4.33 -8.31
C ALA A 195 3.41 -4.22 -8.60
N LYS A 196 2.62 -5.24 -8.23
CA LYS A 196 1.16 -5.23 -8.39
C LYS A 196 0.48 -4.19 -7.50
N ALA A 197 0.97 -4.00 -6.27
CA ALA A 197 0.46 -2.97 -5.37
C ALA A 197 0.72 -1.56 -5.92
N GLU A 198 1.87 -1.34 -6.55
CA GLU A 198 2.18 -0.10 -7.26
C GLU A 198 1.26 0.09 -8.48
N PHE A 199 1.18 -0.91 -9.37
CA PHE A 199 0.27 -0.91 -10.51
C PHE A 199 -1.17 -0.55 -10.12
N ARG A 200 -1.68 -1.14 -9.02
CA ARG A 200 -3.04 -0.91 -8.55
C ARG A 200 -3.28 0.55 -8.15
N LYS A 201 -2.28 1.20 -7.53
CA LYS A 201 -2.35 2.61 -7.12
C LYS A 201 -2.25 3.54 -8.33
N ASP A 202 -1.41 3.16 -9.29
CA ASP A 202 -1.24 3.89 -10.54
C ASP A 202 -2.55 4.04 -11.30
N VAL A 203 -3.30 2.94 -11.43
CA VAL A 203 -4.41 2.87 -12.39
C VAL A 203 -5.79 3.03 -11.78
N ALA A 204 -5.95 3.00 -10.45
CA ALA A 204 -7.26 3.14 -9.82
C ALA A 204 -7.22 3.84 -8.45
N PRO A 205 -8.34 4.45 -8.01
CA PRO A 205 -8.47 5.02 -6.67
C PRO A 205 -8.31 3.96 -5.60
N HIS A 206 -7.59 4.24 -4.51
CA HIS A 206 -7.25 3.25 -3.48
C HIS A 206 -7.42 3.81 -2.07
N TYR A 207 -7.83 2.95 -1.13
CA TYR A 207 -7.94 3.35 0.28
C TYR A 207 -6.57 3.35 0.96
N VAL A 208 -6.29 4.42 1.68
CA VAL A 208 -5.13 4.53 2.55
C VAL A 208 -5.62 4.71 3.98
N THR A 209 -5.09 3.89 4.89
CA THR A 209 -5.25 4.09 6.32
C THR A 209 -4.25 5.16 6.77
N LYS A 210 -4.75 6.24 7.34
CA LYS A 210 -3.95 7.28 7.98
C LYS A 210 -4.21 7.21 9.47
N GLU A 211 -3.17 7.08 10.26
CA GLU A 211 -3.26 7.23 11.71
C GLU A 211 -3.27 8.73 12.03
N VAL A 212 -4.26 9.16 12.81
CA VAL A 212 -4.43 10.55 13.21
C VAL A 212 -4.27 10.62 14.72
N SER A 213 -3.26 11.36 15.18
CA SER A 213 -3.08 11.64 16.60
C SER A 213 -4.03 12.76 17.03
N LEU A 214 -4.67 12.56 18.17
CA LEU A 214 -5.58 13.53 18.81
C LEU A 214 -4.79 14.51 19.70
N MET A 215 -5.44 15.59 20.13
CA MET A 215 -4.87 16.60 21.03
C MET A 215 -5.58 16.61 22.39
N ASP A 216 -4.84 16.29 23.44
CA ASP A 216 -5.34 16.24 24.82
C ASP A 216 -4.95 17.46 25.68
N ASP A 217 -4.24 18.42 25.10
CA ASP A 217 -3.81 19.63 25.80
C ASP A 217 -4.99 20.50 26.24
N THR A 218 -4.87 21.17 27.38
CA THR A 218 -5.94 21.99 27.96
C THR A 218 -5.67 23.50 27.90
N ALA A 219 -4.70 23.94 27.08
CA ALA A 219 -4.42 25.35 26.87
C ALA A 219 -5.64 26.08 26.31
N GLY A 220 -5.87 27.30 26.80
CA GLY A 220 -7.04 28.10 26.44
C GLY A 220 -8.37 27.62 27.04
N MET A 221 -8.38 26.55 27.84
CA MET A 221 -9.59 26.07 28.53
C MET A 221 -9.70 26.63 29.94
N THR A 222 -10.72 27.47 30.17
CA THR A 222 -11.00 28.06 31.49
C THR A 222 -12.01 27.26 32.29
N SER A 223 -12.90 26.51 31.62
CA SER A 223 -13.92 25.67 32.27
C SER A 223 -13.36 24.28 32.64
N GLY A 224 -13.51 23.90 33.91
CA GLY A 224 -13.18 22.54 34.36
C GLY A 224 -14.06 21.47 33.71
N GLU A 225 -15.34 21.78 33.48
CA GLU A 225 -16.25 20.90 32.76
C GLU A 225 -15.81 20.69 31.31
N ALA A 226 -15.32 21.73 30.63
CA ALA A 226 -14.78 21.57 29.27
C ALA A 226 -13.60 20.59 29.25
N LYS A 227 -12.66 20.71 30.22
CA LYS A 227 -11.50 19.81 30.32
C LYS A 227 -11.93 18.35 30.53
N GLU A 228 -12.95 18.15 31.37
CA GLU A 228 -13.50 16.82 31.61
C GLU A 228 -14.16 16.25 30.35
N LYS A 229 -14.91 17.05 29.59
CA LYS A 229 -15.49 16.64 28.31
C LYS A 229 -14.43 16.26 27.27
N LEU A 230 -13.34 17.04 27.16
CA LEU A 230 -12.20 16.71 26.31
C LEU A 230 -11.61 15.36 26.68
N LYS A 231 -11.30 15.16 27.97
CA LYS A 231 -10.74 13.91 28.50
C LYS A 231 -11.67 12.71 28.26
N GLN A 232 -12.97 12.84 28.56
CA GLN A 232 -13.94 11.79 28.28
C GLN A 232 -13.96 11.47 26.78
N GLY A 233 -13.95 12.48 25.91
CA GLY A 233 -13.88 12.26 24.46
C GLY A 233 -12.67 11.42 24.06
N MET A 234 -11.49 11.70 24.63
CA MET A 234 -10.27 10.91 24.42
C MET A 234 -10.43 9.44 24.87
N GLU A 235 -11.06 9.20 26.03
CA GLU A 235 -11.32 7.84 26.53
C GLU A 235 -12.26 7.04 25.62
N TYR A 236 -13.27 7.70 25.04
CA TYR A 236 -14.17 7.08 24.06
C TYR A 236 -13.44 6.79 22.74
N ALA A 237 -12.64 7.74 22.25
CA ALA A 237 -11.86 7.59 21.03
C ALA A 237 -10.84 6.44 21.14
N ALA A 238 -10.18 6.29 22.29
CA ALA A 238 -9.26 5.19 22.56
C ALA A 238 -9.93 3.80 22.49
N LYS A 239 -11.25 3.73 22.67
CA LYS A 239 -12.07 2.52 22.53
C LYS A 239 -12.75 2.40 21.16
N GLY A 240 -12.36 3.22 20.18
CA GLY A 240 -12.91 3.23 18.83
C GLY A 240 -14.29 3.89 18.70
N ARG A 241 -14.82 4.50 19.77
CA ARG A 241 -16.14 5.18 19.76
C ARG A 241 -15.99 6.66 19.43
N ILE A 242 -15.57 6.91 18.18
CA ILE A 242 -15.30 8.26 17.67
C ILE A 242 -16.57 9.11 17.60
N ASP A 243 -17.71 8.49 17.29
CA ASP A 243 -19.04 9.11 17.32
C ASP A 243 -19.29 9.85 18.65
N ARG A 244 -19.13 9.14 19.77
CA ARG A 244 -19.36 9.73 21.09
C ARG A 244 -18.25 10.68 21.51
N ALA A 245 -17.01 10.46 21.07
CA ALA A 245 -15.92 11.41 21.27
C ALA A 245 -16.24 12.77 20.63
N CYS A 246 -16.75 12.76 19.39
CA CYS A 246 -17.14 13.97 18.66
C CYS A 246 -18.26 14.75 19.34
N GLU A 247 -19.24 14.07 19.94
CA GLU A 247 -20.29 14.72 20.73
C GLU A 247 -19.71 15.44 21.95
N LEU A 248 -18.84 14.76 22.71
CA LEU A 248 -18.20 15.32 23.91
C LEU A 248 -17.29 16.50 23.58
N TRP A 249 -16.52 16.44 22.50
CA TRP A 249 -15.73 17.57 22.03
C TRP A 249 -16.61 18.73 21.53
N GLY A 250 -17.79 18.43 20.96
CA GLY A 250 -18.80 19.43 20.63
C GLY A 250 -19.33 20.16 21.87
N GLU A 251 -19.62 19.44 22.94
CA GLU A 251 -20.00 20.02 24.23
C GLU A 251 -18.85 20.85 24.82
N SER A 252 -17.62 20.33 24.77
CA SER A 252 -16.42 21.07 25.20
C SER A 252 -16.22 22.37 24.43
N ARG A 253 -16.55 22.39 23.13
CA ARG A 253 -16.44 23.58 22.28
C ARG A 253 -17.40 24.69 22.70
N ILE A 254 -18.58 24.35 23.20
CA ILE A 254 -19.55 25.34 23.72
C ILE A 254 -18.97 26.04 24.96
N LEU A 255 -18.32 25.25 25.84
CA LEU A 255 -17.77 25.73 27.11
C LEU A 255 -16.39 26.40 26.95
N SER A 256 -15.63 26.08 25.91
CA SER A 256 -14.33 26.67 25.60
C SER A 256 -14.17 26.88 24.08
N PRO A 257 -14.77 27.96 23.53
CA PRO A 257 -14.86 28.20 22.09
C PRO A 257 -13.56 28.55 21.37
N SER A 258 -12.42 28.59 22.07
CA SER A 258 -11.14 28.95 21.46
C SER A 258 -10.03 27.95 21.81
N ALA A 259 -10.37 26.84 22.48
CA ALA A 259 -9.40 25.83 22.87
C ALA A 259 -8.82 25.13 21.61
N PRO A 260 -7.49 25.20 21.38
CA PRO A 260 -6.87 24.65 20.17
C PRO A 260 -7.05 23.12 20.03
N SER A 261 -6.97 22.38 21.14
CA SER A 261 -7.16 20.92 21.17
C SER A 261 -8.56 20.52 20.72
N VAL A 262 -9.58 21.15 21.31
CA VAL A 262 -10.99 20.91 20.95
C VAL A 262 -11.28 21.27 19.49
N LEU A 263 -10.71 22.37 19.00
CA LEU A 263 -10.81 22.76 17.59
C LEU A 263 -10.21 21.70 16.66
N TYR A 264 -9.00 21.25 16.99
CA TYR A 264 -8.29 20.24 16.23
C TYR A 264 -9.06 18.91 16.22
N ASP A 265 -9.49 18.41 17.38
CA ASP A 265 -10.20 17.13 17.49
C ASP A 265 -11.58 17.16 16.80
N LEU A 266 -12.28 18.30 16.84
CA LEU A 266 -13.48 18.50 16.01
C LEU A 266 -13.16 18.54 14.50
N GLY A 267 -11.97 19.02 14.13
CA GLY A 267 -11.44 18.91 12.77
C GLY A 267 -11.28 17.45 12.35
N VAL A 268 -10.78 16.59 13.25
CA VAL A 268 -10.70 15.13 13.03
C VAL A 268 -12.09 14.51 12.86
N CYS A 269 -13.08 14.98 13.63
CA CYS A 269 -14.48 14.57 13.48
C CYS A 269 -15.15 15.01 12.17
N ALA A 270 -14.80 16.19 11.65
CA ALA A 270 -15.26 16.61 10.33
C ALA A 270 -14.57 15.79 9.22
N GLU A 271 -13.27 15.54 9.37
CA GLU A 271 -12.49 14.71 8.45
C GLU A 271 -13.02 13.28 8.35
N SER A 272 -13.38 12.65 9.48
CA SER A 272 -13.90 11.28 9.49
C SER A 272 -15.24 11.12 8.77
N ARG A 273 -16.01 12.22 8.66
CA ARG A 273 -17.27 12.28 7.91
C ARG A 273 -17.10 12.66 6.45
N GLY A 274 -15.87 13.00 6.02
CA GLY A 274 -15.58 13.48 4.66
C GLY A 274 -15.83 14.98 4.45
N ASP A 275 -16.15 15.72 5.51
CA ASP A 275 -16.41 17.17 5.48
C ASP A 275 -15.08 17.97 5.46
N PHE A 276 -14.24 17.75 4.44
CA PHE A 276 -12.87 18.27 4.41
C PHE A 276 -12.77 19.80 4.46
N ASP A 277 -13.77 20.53 3.95
CA ASP A 277 -13.79 22.00 4.03
C ASP A 277 -13.99 22.48 5.48
N VAL A 278 -14.88 21.80 6.22
CA VAL A 278 -15.13 22.07 7.64
C VAL A 278 -13.91 21.70 8.47
N ALA A 279 -13.31 20.53 8.20
CA ALA A 279 -12.08 20.09 8.84
C ALA A 279 -10.94 21.09 8.65
N LEU A 280 -10.71 21.54 7.40
CA LEU A 280 -9.67 22.52 7.08
C LEU A 280 -9.89 23.84 7.83
N LYS A 281 -11.15 24.31 7.94
CA LYS A 281 -11.47 25.51 8.70
C LYS A 281 -11.14 25.34 10.19
N LEU A 282 -11.55 24.22 10.80
CA LEU A 282 -11.30 23.92 12.21
C LEU A 282 -9.81 23.81 12.52
N TYR A 283 -9.03 23.14 11.68
CA TYR A 283 -7.57 23.06 11.84
C TYR A 283 -6.88 24.43 11.72
N ARG A 284 -7.34 25.30 10.80
CA ARG A 284 -6.83 26.69 10.70
C ARG A 284 -7.20 27.53 11.92
N GLU A 285 -8.40 27.35 12.46
CA GLU A 285 -8.78 27.98 13.72
C GLU A 285 -7.88 27.49 14.87
N ALA A 286 -7.62 26.18 14.96
CA ALA A 286 -6.73 25.61 15.97
C ALA A 286 -5.31 26.22 15.87
N ASP A 287 -4.74 26.27 14.67
CA ASP A 287 -3.42 26.83 14.39
C ASP A 287 -3.33 28.29 14.86
N LYS A 288 -4.34 29.10 14.50
CA LYS A 288 -4.43 30.51 14.89
C LYS A 288 -4.50 30.69 16.41
N GLN A 289 -5.29 29.87 17.10
CA GLN A 289 -5.44 29.97 18.55
C GLN A 289 -4.20 29.48 19.31
N LEU A 290 -3.50 28.49 18.76
CA LEU A 290 -2.26 27.97 19.35
C LEU A 290 -1.11 29.00 19.23
N GLY A 291 -1.06 29.74 18.13
CA GLY A 291 -0.11 30.85 17.93
C GLY A 291 1.35 30.43 17.75
N LYS A 292 1.61 29.13 17.61
CA LYS A 292 2.93 28.55 17.34
C LYS A 292 2.77 27.30 16.46
N PRO A 293 3.81 26.94 15.67
CA PRO A 293 3.78 25.70 14.89
C PRO A 293 3.56 24.47 15.76
N ASP A 294 2.74 23.55 15.26
CA ASP A 294 2.50 22.24 15.83
C ASP A 294 2.44 21.18 14.73
N ASP A 295 3.11 20.04 14.96
CA ASP A 295 3.26 18.99 13.96
C ASP A 295 1.91 18.33 13.61
N LYS A 296 1.03 18.12 14.60
CA LYS A 296 -0.28 17.48 14.36
C LYS A 296 -1.15 18.37 13.48
N ILE A 297 -1.21 19.66 13.82
CA ILE A 297 -1.94 20.66 13.03
C ILE A 297 -1.37 20.77 11.62
N THR A 298 -0.04 20.83 11.48
CA THR A 298 0.63 20.92 10.17
C THR A 298 0.32 19.71 9.29
N LEU A 299 0.42 18.50 9.83
CA LEU A 299 0.08 17.27 9.12
C LEU A 299 -1.39 17.23 8.71
N ALA A 300 -2.30 17.68 9.57
CA ALA A 300 -3.72 17.74 9.29
C ALA A 300 -4.06 18.76 8.18
N LEU A 301 -3.47 19.96 8.20
CA LEU A 301 -3.64 20.98 7.17
C LEU A 301 -3.16 20.49 5.79
N ASN A 302 -1.99 19.85 5.74
CA ASN A 302 -1.46 19.26 4.50
C ASN A 302 -2.39 18.18 3.96
N ARG A 303 -2.84 17.26 4.83
CA ARG A 303 -3.76 16.18 4.48
C ARG A 303 -5.10 16.70 3.96
N MET A 304 -5.68 17.73 4.58
CA MET A 304 -6.94 18.32 4.11
C MET A 304 -6.78 19.07 2.79
N THR A 305 -5.67 19.78 2.61
CA THR A 305 -5.36 20.44 1.33
C THR A 305 -5.24 19.42 0.20
N GLU A 306 -4.58 18.30 0.46
CA GLU A 306 -4.47 17.19 -0.49
C GLU A 306 -5.84 16.55 -0.78
N ALA A 307 -6.64 16.26 0.24
CA ALA A 307 -7.98 15.68 0.09
C ALA A 307 -8.90 16.59 -0.75
N ILE A 308 -8.89 17.90 -0.50
CA ILE A 308 -9.68 18.87 -1.28
C ILE A 308 -9.19 18.95 -2.73
N ARG A 309 -7.87 18.98 -2.96
CA ARG A 309 -7.30 18.98 -4.32
C ARG A 309 -7.69 17.72 -5.09
N ASN A 310 -7.71 16.57 -4.42
CA ASN A 310 -8.00 15.28 -5.01
C ASN A 310 -9.50 15.02 -5.21
N ARG A 311 -10.38 15.81 -4.59
CA ARG A 311 -11.84 15.66 -4.68
C ARG A 311 -12.35 15.61 -6.10
N THR A 312 -11.95 16.56 -6.96
CA THR A 312 -12.41 16.61 -8.37
C THR A 312 -11.95 15.40 -9.16
N LYS A 313 -10.68 14.98 -8.98
CA LYS A 313 -10.15 13.78 -9.63
C LYS A 313 -10.92 12.54 -9.21
N LEU A 314 -11.20 12.38 -7.92
CA LEU A 314 -12.00 11.27 -7.40
C LEU A 314 -13.41 11.28 -7.97
N GLN A 315 -14.09 12.42 -7.99
CA GLN A 315 -15.43 12.53 -8.57
C GLN A 315 -15.47 12.08 -10.03
N GLN A 316 -14.47 12.47 -10.82
CA GLN A 316 -14.33 12.01 -12.21
C GLN A 316 -14.03 10.51 -12.29
N GLN A 317 -13.14 10.00 -11.44
CA GLN A 317 -12.73 8.60 -11.43
C GLN A 317 -13.85 7.65 -10.98
N LEU A 318 -14.75 8.11 -10.12
CA LEU A 318 -15.88 7.34 -9.60
C LEU A 318 -17.15 7.49 -10.46
N LYS A 319 -17.13 8.40 -11.43
CA LYS A 319 -18.22 8.52 -12.39
C LYS A 319 -18.16 7.34 -13.37
N ASN A 320 -19.28 6.63 -13.47
CA ASN A 320 -19.49 5.58 -14.46
C ASN A 320 -19.98 6.18 -15.77
#